data_AF-A0A9X0RUG5-F1
#
_entry.id   AF-A0A9X0RUG5-F1
#
_cell.length_a   1.000
_cell.length_b   1.000
_cell.length_c   1.000
_cell.angle_alpha   90.00
_cell.angle_beta   90.00
_cell.angle_gamma   90.00
#
_symmetry.space_group_name_H-M   'P 1'
#
loop_
_entity.id
_entity.type
_entity.pdbx_description
1 polymer ?
#
loop_
_entity_poly.entity_id
_entity_poly.type
_entity_poly.pdbx_seq_one_letter_code
_entity_poly.pdbx_strand_id
1 'polypeptide(L)'
;MTLAMMNTHKAFKALQLAGVSDQQAEAMVEIFTEMQQDNALSRADLMKAGEGITGSIKELDVRLTGDIRELDIRLTGAIKELDKRLSGAIKELDDRLSAAIRELEVRLTNLDVRLSSEIKAVDVRLTRVEARLDRIEKDIEVIKADVSALKTDMRWIKRLLMVMTTTMVIAAIKYIFS
;
A
#
# COMPACT_ATOMS: atom_id res chain seq x y z
N MET A 1 13.03 -71.86 1.89
CA MET A 1 14.17 -72.78 2.09
C MET A 1 13.68 -73.95 2.91
N THR A 2 13.75 -75.17 2.38
CA THR A 2 13.43 -76.40 3.14
C THR A 2 14.59 -76.74 4.06
N LEU A 3 14.37 -76.67 5.37
CA LEU A 3 15.29 -77.19 6.38
C LEU A 3 15.31 -78.72 6.26
N ALA A 4 16.44 -79.28 5.83
CA ALA A 4 16.62 -80.72 5.86
C ALA A 4 16.70 -81.15 7.33
N MET A 5 15.62 -81.75 7.84
CA MET A 5 15.57 -82.30 9.19
C MET A 5 16.59 -83.44 9.34
N MET A 6 17.29 -83.47 10.47
CA MET A 6 18.23 -84.53 10.80
C MET A 6 17.54 -85.90 10.75
N ASN A 7 18.11 -86.85 10.02
CA ASN A 7 17.61 -88.22 10.03
C ASN A 7 18.05 -88.90 11.33
N THR A 8 17.15 -88.94 12.31
CA THR A 8 17.39 -89.46 13.67
C THR A 8 17.90 -90.89 13.66
N HIS A 9 17.35 -91.75 12.80
CA HIS A 9 17.77 -93.14 12.64
C HIS A 9 19.21 -93.27 12.12
N LYS A 10 19.59 -92.47 11.13
CA LYS A 10 20.97 -92.45 10.61
C LYS A 10 21.94 -91.86 11.64
N ALA A 11 21.56 -90.80 12.35
CA ALA A 11 22.38 -90.19 13.39
C ALA A 11 22.62 -91.15 14.57
N PHE A 12 21.57 -91.84 15.02
CA PHE A 12 21.64 -92.86 16.06
C PHE A 12 22.59 -94.01 15.67
N LYS A 13 22.43 -94.56 14.46
CA LYS A 13 23.34 -95.61 13.94
C LYS A 13 24.80 -95.14 13.80
N ALA A 14 25.03 -93.88 13.45
CA ALA A 14 26.38 -93.32 13.36
C ALA A 14 27.06 -93.22 14.73
N LEU A 15 26.31 -92.89 15.78
CA LEU A 15 26.80 -92.86 17.17
C LEU A 15 27.12 -94.27 17.69
N GLN A 16 26.28 -95.27 17.38
CA GLN A 16 26.57 -96.67 17.69
C GLN A 16 27.87 -97.15 17.03
N LEU A 17 28.08 -96.82 15.75
CA LEU A 17 29.32 -97.15 15.02
C LEU A 17 30.57 -96.46 15.59
N ALA A 18 30.40 -95.31 16.27
CA ALA A 18 31.47 -94.58 16.95
C ALA A 18 31.76 -95.10 18.37
N GLY A 19 31.05 -96.14 18.83
CA GLY A 19 31.26 -96.75 20.16
C GLY A 19 30.46 -96.12 21.30
N VAL A 20 29.46 -95.29 21.00
CA VAL A 20 28.54 -94.72 22.00
C VAL A 20 27.50 -95.77 22.42
N SER A 21 27.17 -95.88 23.71
CA SER A 21 26.13 -96.81 24.18
C SER A 21 24.74 -96.39 23.72
N ASP A 22 23.79 -97.33 23.61
CA ASP A 22 22.43 -97.03 23.12
C ASP A 22 21.76 -95.89 23.90
N GLN A 23 21.87 -95.90 25.23
CA GLN A 23 21.29 -94.88 26.09
C GLN A 23 21.95 -93.50 25.90
N GLN A 24 23.26 -93.46 25.67
CA GLN A 24 23.98 -92.21 25.37
C GLN A 24 23.67 -91.71 23.95
N ALA A 25 23.56 -92.61 22.97
CA ALA A 25 23.23 -92.27 21.59
C ALA A 25 21.81 -91.72 21.46
N GLU A 26 20.85 -92.29 22.21
CA GLU A 26 19.47 -91.81 22.28
C GLU A 26 19.40 -90.40 22.86
N ALA A 27 20.01 -90.17 24.04
CA ALA A 27 20.04 -88.86 24.69
C ALA A 27 20.72 -87.78 23.83
N MET A 28 21.81 -88.12 23.12
CA MET A 28 22.47 -87.18 22.21
C MET A 28 21.58 -86.84 21.01
N VAL A 29 20.94 -87.83 20.38
CA VAL A 29 20.04 -87.59 19.25
C VAL A 29 18.84 -86.73 19.67
N GLU A 30 18.26 -87.00 20.83
CA GLU A 30 17.15 -86.24 21.41
C GLU A 30 17.51 -84.76 21.61
N ILE A 31 18.62 -84.47 22.30
CA ILE A 31 19.12 -83.10 22.51
C ILE A 31 19.35 -82.37 21.17
N PHE A 32 19.97 -83.03 20.19
CA PHE A 32 20.22 -82.42 18.89
C PHE A 32 18.93 -82.21 18.09
N THR A 33 17.92 -83.08 18.23
CA THR A 33 16.62 -82.88 17.59
C THR A 33 15.85 -81.70 18.19
N GLU A 34 15.81 -81.58 19.52
CA GLU A 34 15.19 -80.44 20.20
C GLU A 34 15.87 -79.13 19.82
N MET A 35 17.20 -79.09 19.85
CA MET A 35 17.96 -77.90 19.47
C MET A 35 17.74 -77.50 18.00
N GLN A 36 17.63 -78.45 17.07
CA GLN A 36 17.29 -78.14 15.68
C GLN A 36 15.86 -77.62 15.53
N GLN A 37 14.92 -78.18 16.29
CA GLN A 37 13.53 -77.73 16.30
C GLN A 37 13.41 -76.30 16.85
N ASP A 38 14.05 -76.00 17.98
CA ASP A 38 14.07 -74.66 18.58
C ASP A 38 14.72 -73.62 17.68
N ASN A 39 15.81 -73.99 16.99
CA ASN A 39 16.46 -73.11 16.03
C ASN A 39 15.59 -72.89 14.78
N ALA A 40 14.86 -73.92 14.32
CA ALA A 40 13.90 -73.79 13.24
C ALA A 40 12.73 -72.85 13.61
N LEU A 41 12.19 -72.99 14.83
CA LEU A 41 11.16 -72.10 15.37
C LEU A 41 11.68 -70.67 15.50
N SER A 42 12.86 -70.48 16.07
CA SER A 42 13.49 -69.14 16.21
C SER A 42 13.71 -68.47 14.85
N ARG A 43 14.15 -69.21 13.83
CA ARG A 43 14.26 -68.69 12.45
C ARG A 43 12.92 -68.30 11.86
N ALA A 44 11.88 -69.08 12.11
CA ALA A 44 10.53 -68.77 11.66
C ALA A 44 10.02 -67.47 12.30
N ASP A 45 10.24 -67.28 13.59
CA ASP A 45 9.83 -66.07 14.31
C ASP A 45 10.63 -64.84 13.86
N LEU A 46 11.93 -64.98 13.63
CA LEU A 46 12.75 -63.91 13.04
C LEU A 46 12.27 -63.54 11.63
N MET A 47 11.87 -64.53 10.82
CA MET A 47 11.35 -64.28 9.48
C MET A 47 10.03 -63.54 9.53
N LYS A 48 9.10 -63.95 10.41
CA LYS A 48 7.84 -63.23 10.65
C LYS A 48 8.07 -61.81 11.17
N ALA A 49 9.01 -61.63 12.09
CA ALA A 49 9.37 -60.31 12.59
C ALA A 49 9.94 -59.42 11.47
N GLY A 50 10.80 -59.97 10.61
CA GLY A 50 11.33 -59.27 9.44
C GLY A 50 10.26 -58.88 8.42
N GLU A 51 9.31 -59.77 8.15
CA GLU A 51 8.13 -59.48 7.31
C GLU A 51 7.27 -58.38 7.92
N GLY A 52 6.99 -58.43 9.23
CA GLY A 52 6.25 -57.41 9.95
C GLY A 52 6.91 -56.04 9.90
N ILE A 53 8.23 -55.97 10.17
CA ILE A 53 9.01 -54.72 10.08
C ILE A 53 8.98 -54.18 8.65
N THR A 54 9.16 -55.03 7.65
CA THR A 54 9.13 -54.62 6.23
C THR A 54 7.75 -54.09 5.84
N GLY A 55 6.67 -54.70 6.36
CA GLY A 55 5.30 -54.21 6.20
C GLY A 55 5.10 -52.83 6.80
N SER A 56 5.49 -52.64 8.07
CA SER A 56 5.38 -51.36 8.77
C SER A 56 6.19 -50.25 8.10
N ILE A 57 7.40 -50.56 7.60
CA ILE A 57 8.22 -49.59 6.86
C ILE A 57 7.51 -49.16 5.57
N LYS A 58 6.93 -50.10 4.81
CA LYS A 58 6.18 -49.77 3.59
C LYS A 58 4.95 -48.93 3.87
N GLU A 59 4.22 -49.23 4.95
CA GLU A 59 3.05 -48.44 5.34
C GLU A 59 3.45 -47.01 5.73
N LEU A 60 4.52 -46.85 6.51
CA LEU A 60 5.07 -45.53 6.86
C LEU A 60 5.52 -44.75 5.62
N ASP A 61 6.20 -45.40 4.68
CA ASP A 61 6.65 -44.78 3.44
C ASP A 61 5.48 -44.26 2.60
N VAL A 62 4.41 -45.06 2.46
CA VAL A 62 3.18 -44.65 1.77
C VAL A 62 2.53 -43.46 2.47
N ARG A 63 2.40 -43.52 3.80
CA ARG A 63 1.78 -42.45 4.60
C ARG A 63 2.56 -41.15 4.51
N LEU A 64 3.87 -41.18 4.75
CA LEU A 64 4.73 -39.99 4.71
C LEU A 64 4.76 -39.38 3.31
N THR A 65 4.83 -40.22 2.26
CA THR A 65 4.76 -39.73 0.88
C THR A 65 3.41 -39.07 0.59
N GLY A 66 2.31 -39.61 1.13
CA GLY A 66 0.97 -39.00 1.05
C GLY A 66 0.91 -37.64 1.74
N ASP A 67 1.34 -37.58 3.00
CA ASP A 67 1.33 -36.37 3.82
C ASP A 67 2.19 -35.25 3.20
N ILE A 68 3.37 -35.60 2.66
CA ILE A 68 4.25 -34.65 1.95
C ILE A 68 3.54 -34.09 0.71
N ARG A 69 2.87 -34.92 -0.08
CA ARG A 69 2.12 -34.46 -1.26
C ARG A 69 0.95 -33.56 -0.89
N GLU A 70 0.21 -33.90 0.16
CA GLU A 70 -0.90 -33.08 0.63
C GLU A 70 -0.41 -31.71 1.10
N LEU A 71 0.68 -31.68 1.88
CA LEU A 71 1.32 -30.43 2.31
C LEU A 71 1.78 -29.59 1.13
N ASP A 72 2.41 -30.19 0.13
CA ASP A 72 2.87 -29.50 -1.07
C ASP A 72 1.70 -28.84 -1.85
N ILE A 73 0.61 -29.58 -2.03
CA ILE A 73 -0.62 -29.07 -2.67
C ILE A 73 -1.20 -27.91 -1.85
N ARG A 74 -1.29 -28.05 -0.53
CA ARG A 74 -1.85 -27.02 0.36
C ARG A 74 -1.02 -25.75 0.35
N LEU A 75 0.31 -25.87 0.46
CA LEU A 75 1.22 -24.73 0.44
C LEU A 75 1.23 -24.04 -0.92
N THR A 76 1.29 -24.79 -2.00
CA THR A 76 1.21 -24.24 -3.36
C THR A 76 -0.12 -23.51 -3.60
N GLY A 77 -1.24 -24.07 -3.13
CA GLY A 77 -2.55 -23.42 -3.20
C GLY A 77 -2.61 -22.12 -2.40
N ALA A 78 -2.12 -22.14 -1.16
CA ALA A 78 -2.08 -20.96 -0.30
C ALA A 78 -1.22 -19.83 -0.90
N ILE A 79 -0.07 -20.17 -1.48
CA ILE A 79 0.82 -19.20 -2.16
C ILE A 79 0.10 -18.56 -3.35
N LYS A 80 -0.56 -19.36 -4.20
CA LYS A 80 -1.31 -18.84 -5.36
C LYS A 80 -2.46 -17.92 -4.96
N GLU A 81 -3.19 -18.28 -3.91
CA GLU A 81 -4.29 -17.43 -3.41
C GLU A 81 -3.75 -16.12 -2.82
N LEU A 82 -2.65 -16.17 -2.08
CA LEU A 82 -2.00 -14.97 -1.55
C LEU A 82 -1.50 -14.05 -2.68
N ASP A 83 -0.87 -14.62 -3.70
CA ASP A 83 -0.38 -13.89 -4.88
C ASP A 83 -1.52 -13.18 -5.63
N LYS A 84 -2.64 -13.89 -5.84
CA LYS A 84 -3.85 -13.31 -6.44
C LYS A 84 -4.42 -12.17 -5.60
N ARG A 85 -4.52 -12.35 -4.28
CA ARG A 85 -5.04 -11.32 -3.36
C ARG A 85 -4.14 -10.09 -3.33
N LEU A 86 -2.83 -10.26 -3.26
CA LEU A 86 -1.87 -9.16 -3.25
C LEU A 86 -1.88 -8.42 -4.58
N SER A 87 -1.85 -9.14 -5.70
CA SER A 87 -1.93 -8.53 -7.04
C SER A 87 -3.23 -7.75 -7.23
N GLY A 88 -4.36 -8.29 -6.76
CA GLY A 88 -5.65 -7.60 -6.79
C GLY A 88 -5.67 -6.33 -5.95
N ALA A 89 -5.16 -6.39 -4.72
CA ALA A 89 -5.10 -5.25 -3.81
C ALA A 89 -4.17 -4.14 -4.34
N ILE A 90 -3.03 -4.50 -4.93
CA ILE A 90 -2.11 -3.55 -5.57
C ILE A 90 -2.80 -2.83 -6.72
N LYS A 91 -3.49 -3.58 -7.58
CA LYS A 91 -4.22 -3.00 -8.71
C LYS A 91 -5.34 -2.05 -8.26
N GLU A 92 -6.12 -2.44 -7.27
CA GLU A 92 -7.19 -1.58 -6.72
C GLU A 92 -6.61 -0.28 -6.14
N LEU A 93 -5.49 -0.37 -5.43
CA LEU A 93 -4.83 0.81 -4.89
C LEU A 93 -4.29 1.73 -5.99
N ASP A 94 -3.70 1.17 -7.05
CA ASP A 94 -3.20 1.91 -8.21
C ASP A 94 -4.33 2.63 -8.95
N ASP A 95 -5.46 1.95 -9.17
CA ASP A 95 -6.65 2.53 -9.79
C ASP A 95 -7.20 3.69 -8.95
N ARG A 96 -7.28 3.53 -7.62
CA ARG A 96 -7.75 4.56 -6.68
C ARG A 96 -6.82 5.77 -6.64
N LEU A 97 -5.51 5.56 -6.59
CA LEU A 97 -4.52 6.63 -6.60
C LEU A 97 -4.55 7.40 -7.91
N SER A 98 -4.61 6.69 -9.04
CA SER A 98 -4.73 7.28 -10.38
C SER A 98 -6.00 8.12 -10.52
N ALA A 99 -7.14 7.66 -9.99
CA ALA A 99 -8.38 8.42 -9.99
C ALA A 99 -8.27 9.69 -9.13
N ALA A 100 -7.72 9.59 -7.92
CA ALA A 100 -7.54 10.72 -7.02
C ALA A 100 -6.61 11.80 -7.61
N ILE A 101 -5.52 11.39 -8.26
CA ILE A 101 -4.58 12.30 -8.94
C ILE A 101 -5.31 13.07 -10.04
N ARG A 102 -6.05 12.38 -10.92
CA ARG A 102 -6.82 13.04 -11.99
C ARG A 102 -7.85 14.02 -11.44
N GLU A 103 -8.52 13.68 -10.35
CA GLU A 103 -9.48 14.59 -9.71
C GLU A 103 -8.79 15.86 -9.18
N LEU A 104 -7.63 15.71 -8.55
CA LEU A 104 -6.84 16.84 -8.06
C LEU A 104 -6.32 17.71 -9.21
N GLU A 105 -5.86 17.12 -10.30
CA GLU A 105 -5.45 17.85 -11.51
C GLU A 105 -6.59 18.72 -12.04
N VAL A 106 -7.79 18.15 -12.20
CA VAL A 106 -8.98 18.89 -12.65
C VAL A 106 -9.33 20.03 -11.70
N ARG A 107 -9.32 19.78 -10.39
CA ARG A 107 -9.58 20.82 -9.38
C ARG A 107 -8.55 21.95 -9.46
N LEU A 108 -7.28 21.62 -9.64
CA LEU A 108 -6.20 22.60 -9.75
C LEU A 108 -6.34 23.44 -11.03
N THR A 109 -6.61 22.81 -12.17
CA THR A 109 -6.87 23.53 -13.44
C THR A 109 -8.07 24.47 -13.30
N ASN A 110 -9.16 24.03 -12.67
CA ASN A 110 -10.33 24.87 -12.46
C ASN A 110 -10.04 26.05 -11.54
N LEU A 111 -9.24 25.87 -10.49
CA LEU A 111 -8.80 26.97 -9.62
C LEU A 111 -7.93 27.96 -10.38
N ASP A 112 -7.00 27.49 -11.22
CA ASP A 112 -6.13 28.35 -12.01
C ASP A 112 -6.92 29.21 -13.01
N VAL A 113 -7.89 28.62 -13.70
CA VAL A 113 -8.81 29.34 -14.60
C VAL A 113 -9.62 30.39 -13.84
N ARG A 114 -10.17 30.03 -12.67
CA ARG A 114 -10.96 30.96 -11.84
C ARG A 114 -10.11 32.13 -11.35
N LEU A 115 -8.94 31.86 -10.76
CA LEU A 115 -8.03 32.89 -10.27
C LEU A 115 -7.58 33.80 -11.42
N SER A 116 -7.22 33.24 -12.57
CA SER A 116 -6.90 34.02 -13.77
C SER A 116 -8.04 34.94 -14.21
N SER A 117 -9.28 34.47 -14.12
CA SER A 117 -10.46 35.28 -14.45
C SER A 117 -10.72 36.40 -13.45
N GLU A 118 -10.56 36.12 -12.15
CA GLU A 118 -10.73 37.09 -11.07
C GLU A 118 -9.65 38.17 -11.13
N ILE A 119 -8.39 37.81 -11.39
CA ILE A 119 -7.27 38.74 -11.59
C ILE A 119 -7.58 39.68 -12.77
N LYS A 120 -8.01 39.15 -13.92
CA LYS A 120 -8.40 39.97 -15.08
C LYS A 120 -9.56 40.92 -14.76
N ALA A 121 -10.54 40.47 -13.98
CA ALA A 121 -11.67 41.30 -13.59
C ALA A 121 -11.23 42.45 -12.65
N VAL A 122 -10.30 42.19 -11.74
CA VAL A 122 -9.69 43.21 -10.87
C VAL A 122 -8.88 44.20 -11.69
N ASP A 123 -8.07 43.73 -12.63
CA ASP A 123 -7.26 44.57 -13.53
C ASP A 123 -8.14 45.57 -14.31
N VAL A 124 -9.22 45.10 -14.92
CA VAL A 124 -10.20 45.96 -15.61
C VAL A 124 -10.84 46.99 -14.67
N ARG A 125 -11.13 46.61 -13.42
CA ARG A 125 -11.68 47.55 -12.43
C ARG A 125 -10.64 48.59 -12.03
N LEU A 126 -9.38 48.20 -11.88
CA LEU A 126 -8.28 49.09 -11.55
C LEU A 126 -8.08 50.12 -12.66
N THR A 127 -7.98 49.69 -13.93
CA THR A 127 -7.89 50.61 -15.08
C THR A 127 -9.06 51.59 -15.13
N ARG A 128 -10.27 51.15 -14.78
CA ARG A 128 -11.44 52.04 -14.72
C ARG A 128 -11.33 53.07 -13.59
N VAL A 129 -10.79 52.68 -12.44
CA VAL A 129 -10.56 53.59 -11.30
C VAL A 129 -9.48 54.60 -11.66
N GLU A 130 -8.38 54.18 -12.24
CA GLU A 130 -7.30 55.06 -12.73
C GLU A 130 -7.86 56.11 -13.70
N ALA A 131 -8.61 55.68 -14.72
CA ALA A 131 -9.23 56.61 -15.68
C ALA A 131 -10.26 57.57 -15.04
N ARG A 132 -10.87 57.21 -13.91
CA ARG A 132 -11.75 58.12 -13.14
C ARG A 132 -10.92 59.12 -12.33
N LEU A 133 -9.80 58.70 -11.77
CA LEU A 133 -8.89 59.58 -11.05
C LEU A 133 -8.30 60.63 -11.99
N ASP A 134 -7.85 60.24 -13.19
CA ASP A 134 -7.34 61.17 -14.19
C ASP A 134 -8.38 62.25 -14.57
N ARG A 135 -9.65 61.85 -14.72
CA ARG A 135 -10.74 62.80 -14.98
C ARG A 135 -10.96 63.76 -13.82
N ILE A 136 -10.98 63.24 -12.58
CA ILE A 136 -11.14 64.07 -11.38
C ILE A 136 -9.97 65.05 -11.25
N GLU A 137 -8.74 64.62 -11.54
CA GLU A 137 -7.57 65.48 -11.51
C GLU A 137 -7.72 66.64 -12.50
N LYS A 138 -8.15 66.34 -13.74
CA LYS A 138 -8.44 67.37 -14.75
C LYS A 138 -9.56 68.32 -14.33
N ASP A 139 -10.66 67.79 -13.77
CA ASP A 139 -11.77 68.63 -13.29
C ASP A 139 -11.30 69.55 -12.15
N ILE A 140 -10.43 69.08 -11.26
CA ILE A 140 -9.81 69.88 -10.19
C ILE A 140 -8.94 71.01 -10.77
N GLU A 141 -8.16 70.74 -11.82
CA GLU A 141 -7.37 71.77 -12.51
C GLU A 141 -8.26 72.88 -13.08
N VAL A 142 -9.36 72.52 -13.74
CA VAL A 142 -10.34 73.48 -14.27
C VAL A 142 -10.95 74.31 -13.13
N ILE A 143 -11.41 73.67 -12.05
CA ILE A 143 -11.98 74.37 -10.89
C ILE A 143 -10.96 75.34 -10.27
N LYS A 144 -9.69 74.94 -10.17
CA LYS A 144 -8.62 75.83 -9.66
C LYS A 144 -8.45 77.07 -10.54
N ALA A 145 -8.57 76.93 -11.87
CA ALA A 145 -8.53 78.04 -12.80
C ALA A 145 -9.75 78.97 -12.64
N ASP A 146 -10.96 78.40 -12.58
CA ASP A 146 -12.20 79.16 -12.41
C ASP A 146 -12.21 79.95 -11.08
N VAL A 147 -11.78 79.32 -9.99
CA VAL A 147 -11.65 79.99 -8.68
C VAL A 147 -10.62 81.12 -8.73
N SER A 148 -9.53 80.95 -9.47
CA SER A 148 -8.51 82.00 -9.65
C SER A 148 -9.04 83.19 -10.45
N ALA A 149 -9.85 82.94 -11.49
CA ALA A 149 -10.55 83.96 -12.25
C ALA A 149 -11.55 84.73 -11.37
N LEU A 150 -12.42 84.01 -10.65
CA LEU A 150 -13.40 84.61 -9.75
C LEU A 150 -12.75 85.47 -8.66
N LYS A 151 -11.62 85.02 -8.10
CA LYS A 151 -10.84 85.80 -7.13
C LYS A 151 -10.31 87.10 -7.74
N THR A 152 -9.98 87.10 -9.03
CA THR A 152 -9.54 88.29 -9.76
C THR A 152 -10.71 89.23 -10.03
N ASP A 153 -11.84 88.71 -10.49
CA ASP A 153 -13.06 89.50 -10.70
C ASP A 153 -13.53 90.15 -9.40
N MET A 154 -13.51 89.42 -8.29
CA MET A 154 -13.84 89.95 -6.97
C MET A 154 -12.91 91.10 -6.54
N ARG A 155 -11.61 91.04 -6.88
CA ARG A 155 -10.69 92.16 -6.62
C ARG A 155 -11.05 93.38 -7.47
N TRP A 156 -11.40 93.19 -8.74
CA TRP A 156 -11.87 94.27 -9.61
C TRP A 156 -13.15 94.92 -9.10
N ILE A 157 -14.15 94.12 -8.73
CA ILE A 157 -15.41 94.59 -8.16
C ILE A 157 -15.16 95.39 -6.87
N LYS A 158 -14.33 94.89 -5.96
CA LYS A 158 -13.97 95.62 -4.72
C LYS A 158 -13.32 96.97 -5.01
N ARG A 159 -12.42 97.04 -6.00
CA ARG A 159 -11.81 98.31 -6.44
C ARG A 159 -12.84 99.27 -7.02
N LEU A 160 -13.72 98.78 -7.90
CA LEU A 160 -14.79 99.57 -8.50
C LEU A 160 -15.71 100.16 -7.41
N LEU A 161 -16.14 99.34 -6.45
CA LEU A 161 -16.98 99.77 -5.33
C LEU A 161 -16.31 100.85 -4.49
N MET A 162 -15.01 100.74 -4.19
CA MET A 162 -14.28 101.79 -3.47
C MET A 162 -14.24 103.12 -4.23
N VAL A 163 -14.06 103.09 -5.56
CA VAL A 163 -14.09 104.31 -6.39
C VAL A 163 -15.50 104.92 -6.38
N MET A 164 -16.53 104.10 -6.53
CA MET A 164 -17.93 104.54 -6.50
C MET A 164 -18.31 105.16 -5.15
N THR A 165 -17.99 104.51 -4.02
CA THR A 165 -18.30 105.07 -2.70
C THR A 165 -17.54 106.37 -2.46
N THR A 166 -16.26 106.46 -2.85
CA THR A 166 -15.47 107.69 -2.70
C THR A 166 -16.04 108.83 -3.54
N THR A 167 -16.39 108.57 -4.81
CA THR A 167 -17.00 109.58 -5.69
C THR A 167 -18.37 110.03 -5.20
N MET A 168 -19.19 109.10 -4.68
CA MET A 168 -20.49 109.39 -4.10
C MET A 168 -20.38 110.25 -2.83
N VAL A 169 -19.39 109.98 -1.97
CA VAL A 169 -19.09 110.81 -0.78
C VAL A 169 -18.64 112.22 -1.19
N ILE A 170 -17.75 112.35 -2.17
CA ILE A 170 -17.30 113.67 -2.68
C ILE A 170 -18.49 114.45 -3.25
N ALA A 171 -19.34 113.81 -4.04
CA ALA A 171 -20.53 114.44 -4.61
C ALA A 171 -21.52 114.90 -3.53
N ALA A 172 -21.75 114.08 -2.50
CA ALA A 172 -22.61 114.43 -1.37
C ALA A 172 -22.05 115.61 -0.57
N ILE A 173 -20.74 115.64 -0.30
CA ILE A 173 -20.08 116.78 0.36
C ILE A 173 -20.25 118.04 -0.49
N LYS A 174 -19.95 117.98 -1.79
CA LYS A 174 -20.10 119.13 -2.70
C LYS A 174 -21.53 119.69 -2.72
N TYR A 175 -22.53 118.81 -2.64
CA TYR A 175 -23.95 119.20 -2.58
C TYR A 175 -24.33 119.91 -1.27
N ILE A 176 -23.75 119.50 -0.14
CA ILE A 176 -24.05 120.10 1.17
C ILE A 176 -23.38 121.48 1.35
N PHE A 177 -22.19 121.69 0.77
CA PHE A 177 -21.39 122.90 0.95
C PHE A 177 -21.52 123.94 -0.18
N SER A 178 -22.42 123.72 -1.16
CA SER A 178 -22.71 124.66 -2.27
C SER A 178 -24.05 125.35 -2.09
#